data_AF-A0A0C2WTV0-F1
#
_entry.id   AF-A0A0C2WTV0-F1
#
_cell.length_a   1.000
_cell.length_b   1.000
_cell.length_c   1.000
_cell.angle_alpha   90.00
_cell.angle_beta   90.00
_cell.angle_gamma   90.00
#
_symmetry.space_group_name_H-M   'P 1'
#
loop_
_entity.id
_entity.type
_entity.pdbx_description
1 polymer ?
#
loop_
_entity_poly.entity_id
_entity_poly.type
_entity_poly.pdbx_seq_one_letter_code
_entity_poly.pdbx_strand_id
1 'polypeptide(L)'
;MDIHNWVEFKLAGTYTRLRSLAIEGVISKQCLEAFSAPNLTSLDLYVDKARDYFSVVSCKGIDLRTLKNATIGWIYRIEDDTVAEFLVGIREFLMAAPNLEKLVLLNTGSAALVLKLLTDDCISLYQSHPLWIVLDDDEMELGRGDNRSPSVALFREETGCIPDCSWEDVFLHLAGALEF
;
A
#
# COMPACT_ATOMS: atom_id res chain seq x y z
N MET A 1 5.49 1.59 -17.01
CA MET A 1 6.85 1.03 -17.13
C MET A 1 6.90 0.02 -16.05
N ASP A 2 7.13 -1.23 -16.43
CA ASP A 2 6.79 -2.35 -15.56
C ASP A 2 8.08 -3.14 -15.34
N ILE A 3 8.43 -3.32 -14.07
CA ILE A 3 9.66 -3.96 -13.63
C ILE A 3 9.25 -5.14 -12.78
N HIS A 4 9.52 -6.34 -13.27
CA HIS A 4 9.31 -7.59 -12.54
C HIS A 4 10.68 -8.21 -12.30
N ASN A 5 11.18 -8.16 -11.06
CA ASN A 5 12.53 -8.65 -10.78
C ASN A 5 12.69 -9.25 -9.38
N TRP A 6 13.10 -10.52 -9.35
CA TRP A 6 13.36 -11.29 -8.12
C TRP A 6 14.78 -11.11 -7.57
N VAL A 7 15.61 -10.32 -8.25
CA VAL A 7 16.93 -9.90 -7.79
C VAL A 7 17.04 -8.38 -7.83
N GLU A 8 18.02 -7.82 -7.11
CA GLU A 8 18.26 -6.38 -7.13
C GLU A 8 18.46 -5.88 -8.56
N PHE A 9 17.65 -4.90 -8.95
CA PHE A 9 17.80 -4.16 -10.20
C PHE A 9 18.44 -2.80 -9.93
N LYS A 10 18.87 -2.10 -10.98
CA LYS A 10 19.31 -0.71 -10.86
C LYS A 10 18.57 0.15 -11.87
N LEU A 11 17.62 0.92 -11.38
CA LEU A 11 16.93 1.91 -12.17
C LEU A 11 17.70 3.23 -12.05
N ALA A 12 18.22 3.72 -13.17
CA ALA A 12 18.99 4.95 -13.21
C ALA A 12 18.48 5.87 -14.31
N GLY A 13 18.45 7.17 -14.03
CA GLY A 13 18.06 8.21 -14.97
C GLY A 13 16.86 9.03 -14.50
N THR A 14 16.65 10.13 -15.22
CA THR A 14 15.52 11.05 -14.99
C THR A 14 14.48 10.87 -16.07
N TYR A 15 13.28 10.47 -15.67
CA TYR A 15 12.15 10.14 -16.53
C TYR A 15 11.04 11.18 -16.34
N THR A 16 11.24 12.38 -16.88
CA THR A 16 10.31 13.53 -16.70
C THR A 16 8.92 13.30 -17.31
N ARG A 17 8.77 12.34 -18.23
CA ARG A 17 7.50 11.99 -18.88
C ARG A 17 6.83 10.75 -18.29
N LEU A 18 7.49 10.05 -17.36
CA LEU A 18 6.94 8.83 -16.78
C LEU A 18 5.81 9.20 -15.82
N ARG A 19 4.62 8.63 -16.05
CA ARG A 19 3.41 8.84 -15.23
C ARG A 19 3.01 7.62 -14.42
N SER A 20 3.38 6.43 -14.89
CA SER A 20 3.03 5.16 -14.25
C SER A 20 4.25 4.25 -14.17
N LEU A 21 4.46 3.68 -12.98
CA LEU A 21 5.55 2.78 -12.65
C LEU A 21 4.98 1.60 -11.89
N ALA A 22 5.25 0.39 -12.35
CA ALA A 22 4.97 -0.83 -11.62
C ALA A 22 6.31 -1.48 -11.24
N ILE A 23 6.47 -1.81 -9.97
CA ILE A 23 7.65 -2.51 -9.45
C ILE A 23 7.18 -3.71 -8.65
N GLU A 24 7.60 -4.88 -9.10
CA GLU A 24 7.39 -6.17 -8.45
C GLU A 24 8.74 -6.79 -8.08
N GLY A 25 8.87 -7.17 -6.80
CA GLY A 25 9.98 -7.95 -6.26
C GLY A 25 10.79 -7.19 -5.20
N VAL A 26 12.10 -7.39 -5.20
CA VAL A 26 13.01 -6.83 -4.17
C VAL A 26 13.37 -5.38 -4.52
N ILE A 27 12.93 -4.43 -3.68
CA ILE A 27 13.18 -2.99 -3.88
C ILE A 27 14.13 -2.48 -2.80
N SER A 28 15.45 -2.56 -3.04
CA SER A 28 16.43 -1.97 -2.14
C SER A 28 16.68 -0.49 -2.46
N LYS A 29 17.28 0.24 -1.52
CA LYS A 29 17.66 1.65 -1.71
C LYS A 29 18.56 1.84 -2.93
N GLN A 30 19.46 0.88 -3.18
CA GLN A 30 20.37 0.85 -4.32
C GLN A 30 19.62 0.75 -5.66
N CYS A 31 18.45 0.09 -5.67
CA CYS A 31 17.63 -0.04 -6.87
C CYS A 31 17.13 1.31 -7.39
N LEU A 32 16.90 2.27 -6.49
CA LEU A 32 16.28 3.57 -6.79
C LEU A 32 17.20 4.78 -6.56
N GLU A 33 18.47 4.57 -6.18
CA GLU A 33 19.40 5.65 -5.79
C GLU A 33 19.60 6.72 -6.87
N ALA A 34 19.66 6.30 -8.14
CA ALA A 34 19.85 7.18 -9.30
C ALA A 34 18.57 7.36 -10.13
N PHE A 35 17.43 6.89 -9.63
CA PHE A 35 16.15 7.00 -10.30
C PHE A 35 15.48 8.33 -9.97
N SER A 36 14.85 8.96 -10.97
CA SER A 36 13.97 10.10 -10.76
C SER A 36 12.81 10.11 -11.73
N ALA A 37 11.60 10.19 -11.21
CA ALA A 37 10.35 10.38 -11.93
C ALA A 37 9.50 11.41 -11.16
N PRO A 38 9.82 12.72 -11.26
CA PRO A 38 9.19 13.77 -10.44
C PRO A 38 7.71 14.03 -10.79
N ASN A 39 7.21 13.35 -11.82
CA ASN A 39 5.95 13.57 -12.49
C ASN A 39 5.05 12.32 -12.40
N LEU A 40 5.44 11.36 -11.56
CA LEU A 40 4.77 10.08 -11.39
C LEU A 40 3.43 10.27 -10.68
N THR A 41 2.35 9.76 -11.25
CA THR A 41 0.98 9.89 -10.71
C THR A 41 0.37 8.54 -10.33
N SER A 42 0.95 7.43 -10.81
CA SER A 42 0.52 6.07 -10.54
C SER A 42 1.72 5.23 -10.15
N LEU A 43 1.59 4.46 -9.07
CA LEU A 43 2.66 3.58 -8.59
C LEU A 43 2.09 2.25 -8.09
N ASP A 44 2.53 1.16 -8.71
CA ASP A 44 2.16 -0.18 -8.29
C ASP A 44 3.37 -0.83 -7.60
N LEU A 45 3.21 -1.20 -6.34
CA LEU A 45 4.22 -1.81 -5.49
C LEU A 45 3.78 -3.20 -5.04
N TYR A 46 4.46 -4.19 -5.58
CA TYR A 46 4.34 -5.58 -5.19
C TYR A 46 5.66 -5.95 -4.53
N VAL A 47 5.71 -5.83 -3.20
CA VAL A 47 6.98 -5.93 -2.47
C VAL A 47 7.28 -7.35 -2.03
N ASP A 48 8.57 -7.67 -1.90
CA ASP A 48 9.03 -8.91 -1.28
C ASP A 48 9.07 -8.77 0.25
N LYS A 49 9.55 -7.62 0.74
CA LYS A 49 9.78 -7.36 2.17
C LYS A 49 9.22 -6.02 2.61
N ALA A 50 8.87 -5.91 3.88
CA ALA A 50 8.44 -4.66 4.51
C ALA A 50 9.38 -3.48 4.22
N ARG A 51 10.69 -3.73 4.26
CA ARG A 51 11.72 -2.71 4.02
C ARG A 51 11.69 -2.08 2.62
N ASP A 52 11.06 -2.75 1.66
CA ASP A 52 10.98 -2.30 0.27
C ASP A 52 10.11 -1.04 0.15
N TYR A 53 9.06 -0.92 0.98
CA TYR A 53 8.31 0.32 1.10
C TYR A 53 9.19 1.49 1.54
N PHE A 54 10.09 1.29 2.52
CA PHE A 54 11.00 2.36 2.96
C PHE A 54 11.98 2.79 1.87
N SER A 55 12.43 1.86 1.01
CA SER A 55 13.26 2.20 -0.14
C SER A 55 12.55 3.14 -1.12
N VAL A 56 11.26 2.91 -1.36
CA VAL A 56 10.43 3.78 -2.20
C VAL A 56 10.18 5.13 -1.52
N VAL A 57 9.77 5.13 -0.25
CA VAL A 57 9.50 6.35 0.53
C VAL A 57 10.74 7.25 0.64
N SER A 58 11.93 6.65 0.75
CA SER A 58 13.20 7.39 0.83
C SER A 58 13.78 7.82 -0.53
N CYS A 59 13.17 7.41 -1.64
CA CYS A 59 13.61 7.78 -2.98
C CYS A 59 13.29 9.25 -3.28
N LYS A 60 14.30 10.12 -3.20
CA LYS A 60 14.17 11.56 -3.51
C LYS A 60 13.72 11.84 -4.95
N GLY A 61 13.89 10.87 -5.84
CA GLY A 61 13.51 11.00 -7.23
C GLY A 61 12.01 10.87 -7.51
N ILE A 62 11.23 10.40 -6.53
CA ILE A 62 9.78 10.21 -6.62
C ILE A 62 9.12 11.17 -5.63
N ASP A 63 8.31 12.11 -6.11
CA ASP A 63 7.48 12.93 -5.22
C ASP A 63 6.15 12.21 -4.96
N LEU A 64 6.09 11.44 -3.87
CA LEU A 64 4.90 10.66 -3.52
C LEU A 64 3.64 11.51 -3.30
N ARG A 65 3.77 12.82 -3.05
CA ARG A 65 2.64 13.75 -2.95
C ARG A 65 1.94 13.96 -4.29
N THR A 66 2.59 13.63 -5.40
CA THR A 66 1.98 13.73 -6.75
C THR A 66 1.18 12.47 -7.13
N LEU A 67 1.29 11.40 -6.35
CA LEU A 67 0.55 10.17 -6.60
C LEU A 67 -0.94 10.37 -6.40
N LYS A 68 -1.70 9.83 -7.35
CA LYS A 68 -3.16 9.77 -7.39
C LYS A 68 -3.66 8.34 -7.29
N ASN A 69 -2.89 7.40 -7.85
CA ASN A 69 -3.23 5.98 -7.84
C ASN A 69 -2.06 5.23 -7.24
N ALA A 70 -2.36 4.28 -6.36
CA ALA A 70 -1.39 3.32 -5.90
C ALA A 70 -1.99 1.92 -5.88
N THR A 71 -1.18 0.93 -6.22
CA THR A 71 -1.44 -0.48 -5.91
C THR A 71 -0.43 -0.90 -4.87
N ILE A 72 -0.88 -1.52 -3.79
CA ILE A 72 0.01 -2.08 -2.77
C ILE A 72 -0.34 -3.54 -2.50
N GLY A 73 0.71 -4.32 -2.33
CA GLY A 73 0.61 -5.70 -1.89
C GLY A 73 1.99 -6.29 -1.70
N TRP A 74 1.99 -7.55 -1.32
CA TRP A 74 3.19 -8.37 -1.22
C TRP A 74 3.00 -9.63 -2.02
N ILE A 75 4.11 -10.21 -2.45
CA ILE A 75 4.13 -11.32 -3.39
C ILE A 75 3.96 -12.66 -2.67
N TYR A 76 4.60 -12.80 -1.52
CA TYR A 76 4.65 -14.06 -0.79
C TYR A 76 3.76 -14.05 0.44
N ARG A 77 3.44 -15.24 0.93
CA ARG A 77 2.81 -15.41 2.24
C ARG A 77 3.66 -14.71 3.30
N ILE A 78 3.05 -13.85 4.11
CA ILE A 78 3.75 -13.20 5.22
C ILE A 78 3.99 -14.24 6.31
N GLU A 79 5.22 -14.30 6.83
CA GLU A 79 5.53 -15.00 8.07
C GLU A 79 5.10 -14.12 9.27
N ASP A 80 4.51 -14.71 10.30
CA ASP A 80 3.88 -14.01 11.44
C ASP A 80 4.74 -12.89 12.04
N ASP A 81 6.05 -13.08 12.11
CA ASP A 81 7.01 -12.15 12.69
C ASP A 81 7.29 -10.91 11.83
N THR A 82 6.91 -10.94 10.55
CA THR A 82 7.14 -9.84 9.60
C THR A 82 5.93 -8.93 9.39
N VAL A 83 4.72 -9.33 9.81
CA VAL A 83 3.48 -8.55 9.62
C VAL A 83 3.60 -7.14 10.20
N ALA A 84 4.20 -7.02 11.39
CA ALA A 84 4.40 -5.73 12.06
C ALA A 84 5.33 -4.81 11.26
N GLU A 85 6.37 -5.34 10.61
CA GLU A 85 7.25 -4.55 9.76
C GLU A 85 6.48 -4.05 8.52
N PHE A 86 5.67 -4.91 7.89
CA PHE A 86 4.84 -4.54 6.74
C PHE A 86 3.86 -3.43 7.09
N LEU A 87 3.23 -3.51 8.27
CA LEU A 87 2.35 -2.46 8.77
C LEU A 87 3.07 -1.10 8.83
N VAL A 88 4.29 -1.06 9.37
CA VAL A 88 5.07 0.19 9.44
C VAL A 88 5.41 0.70 8.03
N GLY A 89 5.83 -0.19 7.12
CA GLY A 89 6.14 0.17 5.73
C GLY A 89 4.93 0.75 4.98
N ILE A 90 3.78 0.09 5.08
CA ILE A 90 2.52 0.55 4.48
C ILE A 90 2.13 1.90 5.08
N ARG A 91 2.19 2.06 6.40
CA ARG A 91 1.82 3.31 7.08
C ARG A 91 2.66 4.49 6.60
N GLU A 92 3.98 4.33 6.57
CA GLU A 92 4.89 5.37 6.08
C GLU A 92 4.63 5.70 4.60
N PHE A 93 4.36 4.70 3.78
CA PHE A 93 3.99 4.91 2.38
C PHE A 93 2.69 5.73 2.23
N LEU A 94 1.63 5.35 2.95
CA LEU A 94 0.35 6.05 2.90
C LEU A 94 0.48 7.49 3.40
N MET A 95 1.22 7.72 4.49
CA MET A 95 1.51 9.06 5.00
C MET A 95 2.29 9.91 3.99
N ALA A 96 3.24 9.32 3.24
CA ALA A 96 4.03 10.01 2.24
C ALA A 96 3.26 10.31 0.94
N ALA A 97 2.16 9.59 0.69
CA ALA A 97 1.29 9.76 -0.46
C ALA A 97 -0.08 10.37 -0.08
N PRO A 98 -0.15 11.60 0.45
CA PRO A 98 -1.36 12.17 1.05
C PRO A 98 -2.46 12.53 0.05
N ASN A 99 -2.22 12.45 -1.27
CA ASN A 99 -3.15 12.90 -2.31
C ASN A 99 -3.74 11.75 -3.13
N LEU A 100 -3.65 10.52 -2.62
CA LEU A 100 -4.21 9.33 -3.28
C LEU A 100 -5.73 9.46 -3.43
N GLU A 101 -6.20 9.18 -4.63
CA GLU A 101 -7.61 9.15 -5.00
C GLU A 101 -8.09 7.71 -5.16
N LYS A 102 -7.20 6.78 -5.56
CA LYS A 102 -7.48 5.35 -5.68
C LYS A 102 -6.34 4.52 -5.08
N LEU A 103 -6.69 3.56 -4.24
CA LEU A 103 -5.78 2.59 -3.64
C LEU A 103 -6.29 1.17 -3.91
N VAL A 104 -5.52 0.43 -4.71
CA VAL A 104 -5.78 -0.97 -5.05
C VAL A 104 -5.01 -1.85 -4.08
N LEU A 105 -5.71 -2.81 -3.47
CA LEU A 105 -5.20 -3.73 -2.46
C LEU A 105 -5.13 -5.11 -3.11
N LEU A 106 -3.92 -5.65 -3.23
CA LEU A 106 -3.70 -6.87 -4.02
C LEU A 106 -4.30 -8.12 -3.37
N ASN A 107 -4.30 -8.15 -2.05
CA ASN A 107 -4.67 -9.34 -1.30
C ASN A 107 -5.37 -8.95 0.00
N THR A 108 -6.18 -9.88 0.51
CA THR A 108 -6.98 -9.70 1.73
C THR A 108 -6.14 -9.31 2.94
N GLY A 109 -4.89 -9.76 3.01
CA GLY A 109 -4.00 -9.40 4.10
C GLY A 109 -3.60 -7.92 4.07
N SER A 110 -3.17 -7.43 2.91
CA SER A 110 -2.86 -6.01 2.71
C SER A 110 -4.09 -5.15 2.93
N ALA A 111 -5.26 -5.66 2.49
CA ALA A 111 -6.52 -5.01 2.72
C ALA A 111 -6.86 -4.88 4.20
N ALA A 112 -6.70 -5.95 4.99
CA ALA A 112 -6.99 -5.91 6.41
C ALA A 112 -6.16 -4.87 7.16
N LEU A 113 -4.84 -4.82 6.89
CA LEU A 113 -3.92 -3.85 7.50
C LEU A 113 -4.29 -2.42 7.11
N VAL A 114 -4.49 -2.16 5.80
CA VAL A 114 -4.80 -0.82 5.29
C VAL A 114 -6.14 -0.34 5.81
N LEU A 115 -7.18 -1.16 5.71
CA LEU A 115 -8.51 -0.79 6.19
C LEU A 115 -8.50 -0.52 7.70
N LYS A 116 -7.64 -1.21 8.47
CA LYS A 116 -7.50 -0.97 9.90
C LYS A 116 -6.77 0.35 10.18
N LEU A 117 -5.71 0.65 9.44
CA LEU A 117 -5.04 1.97 9.48
C LEU A 117 -6.01 3.11 9.17
N LEU A 118 -6.93 2.93 8.21
CA LEU A 118 -7.90 3.95 7.82
C LEU A 118 -8.97 4.23 8.88
N THR A 119 -9.15 3.35 9.87
CA THR A 119 -10.15 3.51 10.94
C THR A 119 -9.54 3.78 12.33
N ASP A 120 -8.35 3.27 12.62
CA ASP A 120 -7.72 3.34 13.96
C ASP A 120 -6.71 4.48 14.14
N ASP A 121 -6.12 5.02 13.07
CA ASP A 121 -4.99 5.94 13.25
C ASP A 121 -5.41 7.31 13.79
N CYS A 122 -4.71 7.77 14.84
CA CYS A 122 -4.78 9.16 15.34
C CYS A 122 -4.43 10.21 14.27
N ILE A 123 -3.86 9.78 13.15
CA ILE A 123 -3.59 10.58 11.97
C ILE A 123 -4.70 10.29 10.97
N SER A 124 -5.49 11.31 10.65
CA SER A 124 -6.65 11.25 9.76
C SER A 124 -6.26 10.97 8.29
N LEU A 125 -5.76 9.77 8.00
CA LEU A 125 -5.36 9.33 6.66
C LEU A 125 -6.55 9.49 5.70
N TYR A 126 -6.36 10.32 4.68
CA TYR A 126 -7.32 10.55 3.60
C TYR A 126 -8.73 10.94 4.07
N GLN A 127 -8.89 11.49 5.27
CA GLN A 127 -10.21 11.91 5.75
C GLN A 127 -10.63 13.27 5.17
N SER A 128 -9.69 14.04 4.60
CA SER A 128 -9.93 15.35 3.99
C SER A 128 -10.46 15.26 2.55
N HIS A 129 -10.31 14.12 1.87
CA HIS A 129 -10.74 13.92 0.49
C HIS A 129 -11.31 12.49 0.28
N PRO A 130 -12.01 12.23 -0.82
CA PRO A 130 -12.43 10.87 -1.17
C PRO A 130 -11.23 9.97 -1.43
N LEU A 131 -11.38 8.69 -1.09
CA LEU A 131 -10.45 7.63 -1.47
C LEU A 131 -11.27 6.45 -1.96
N TRP A 132 -11.01 6.02 -3.18
CA TRP A 132 -11.53 4.77 -3.73
C TRP A 132 -10.62 3.63 -3.29
N ILE A 133 -11.19 2.63 -2.62
CA ILE A 133 -10.50 1.37 -2.34
C ILE A 133 -10.97 0.33 -3.35
N VAL A 134 -10.03 -0.50 -3.81
CA VAL A 134 -10.31 -1.66 -4.65
C VAL A 134 -9.66 -2.89 -4.06
N LEU A 135 -10.41 -3.99 -4.02
CA LEU A 135 -9.91 -5.33 -3.69
C LEU A 135 -10.61 -6.30 -4.65
N ASP A 136 -9.83 -7.06 -5.42
CA ASP A 136 -10.35 -7.91 -6.49
C ASP A 136 -11.27 -7.13 -7.47
N ASP A 137 -12.52 -7.57 -7.65
CA ASP A 137 -13.50 -6.94 -8.53
C ASP A 137 -14.38 -5.89 -7.80
N ASP A 138 -14.22 -5.75 -6.48
CA ASP A 138 -15.01 -4.84 -5.65
C ASP A 138 -14.31 -3.50 -5.48
N GLU A 139 -15.04 -2.40 -5.71
CA GLU A 139 -14.56 -1.04 -5.47
C GLU A 139 -15.57 -0.17 -4.75
N MET A 140 -15.09 0.68 -3.84
CA MET A 140 -15.94 1.58 -3.06
C MET A 140 -15.23 2.90 -2.77
N GLU A 141 -15.97 4.00 -2.89
CA GLU A 141 -15.56 5.29 -2.35
C GLU A 141 -15.75 5.33 -0.83
N LEU A 142 -14.68 5.56 -0.08
CA LEU A 142 -14.76 5.69 1.37
C LEU A 142 -15.24 7.07 1.79
N GLY A 143 -16.09 7.10 2.82
CA GLY A 143 -16.61 8.30 3.45
C GLY A 143 -15.52 9.16 4.07
N ARG A 144 -15.82 10.44 4.30
CA ARG A 144 -14.88 11.41 4.91
C ARG A 144 -15.16 11.56 6.41
N GLY A 145 -14.12 11.91 7.19
CA GLY A 145 -14.23 12.10 8.64
C GLY A 145 -14.97 10.94 9.31
N ASP A 146 -16.01 11.26 10.07
CA ASP A 146 -16.83 10.28 10.80
C ASP A 146 -17.50 9.22 9.91
N ASN A 147 -17.70 9.51 8.61
CA ASN A 147 -18.26 8.54 7.66
C ASN A 147 -17.23 7.51 7.16
N ARG A 148 -15.94 7.65 7.52
CA ARG A 148 -14.89 6.70 7.12
C ARG A 148 -15.15 5.32 7.70
N SER A 149 -15.32 5.20 9.02
CA SER A 149 -15.50 3.91 9.68
C SER A 149 -16.72 3.13 9.18
N PRO A 150 -17.92 3.75 9.01
CA PRO A 150 -19.06 3.07 8.40
C PRO A 150 -18.78 2.56 6.98
N SER A 151 -18.13 3.35 6.12
CA SER A 151 -17.81 2.92 4.74
C SER A 151 -16.78 1.80 4.71
N VAL A 152 -15.78 1.83 5.60
CA VAL A 152 -14.79 0.75 5.72
C VAL A 152 -15.45 -0.54 6.21
N ALA A 153 -16.36 -0.46 7.19
CA ALA A 153 -17.10 -1.62 7.66
C ALA A 153 -17.93 -2.26 6.54
N LEU A 154 -18.66 -1.46 5.76
CA LEU A 154 -19.42 -1.94 4.61
C LEU A 154 -18.50 -2.62 3.58
N PHE A 155 -17.37 -2.00 3.25
CA PHE A 155 -16.42 -2.59 2.30
C PHE A 155 -15.86 -3.93 2.80
N ARG A 156 -15.58 -4.06 4.12
CA ARG A 156 -15.14 -5.33 4.72
C ARG A 156 -16.22 -6.41 4.60
N GLU A 157 -17.48 -6.06 4.80
CA GLU A 157 -18.61 -6.99 4.66
C GLU A 157 -18.78 -7.47 3.22
N GLU A 158 -18.71 -6.57 2.24
CA GLU A 158 -18.88 -6.90 0.81
C GLU A 158 -17.75 -7.80 0.28
N THR A 159 -16.51 -7.50 0.67
CA THR A 159 -15.32 -8.22 0.20
C THR A 159 -14.98 -9.48 1.01
N GLY A 160 -15.69 -9.74 2.11
CA GLY A 160 -15.34 -10.80 3.06
C GLY A 160 -13.97 -10.59 3.74
N CYS A 161 -13.49 -9.36 3.82
CA CYS A 161 -12.26 -9.01 4.51
C CYS A 161 -12.43 -9.16 6.03
N ILE A 162 -11.31 -9.22 6.77
CA ILE A 162 -11.31 -9.36 8.24
C ILE A 162 -12.22 -8.27 8.85
N PRO A 163 -13.15 -8.58 9.77
CA PRO A 163 -14.01 -7.58 10.38
C PRO A 163 -13.23 -6.59 11.25
N ASP A 164 -13.86 -5.48 11.65
CA ASP A 164 -13.22 -4.57 12.60
C ASP A 164 -13.04 -5.26 13.97
N CYS A 165 -11.78 -5.42 14.37
CA CYS A 165 -11.36 -6.13 15.57
C CYS A 165 -10.06 -5.51 16.13
N SER A 166 -9.49 -6.07 17.18
CA SER A 166 -8.20 -5.57 17.71
C SER A 166 -7.05 -5.80 16.71
N TRP A 167 -5.93 -5.10 16.86
CA TRP A 167 -4.74 -5.39 16.05
C TRP A 167 -4.23 -6.81 16.30
N GLU A 168 -4.34 -7.29 17.54
CA GLU A 168 -4.02 -8.65 17.92
C GLU A 168 -4.87 -9.66 17.13
N ASP A 169 -6.18 -9.43 17.01
CA ASP A 169 -7.07 -10.29 16.23
C ASP A 169 -6.75 -10.23 14.73
N VAL A 170 -6.47 -9.03 14.20
CA VAL A 170 -6.03 -8.88 12.79
C VAL A 170 -4.77 -9.72 12.56
N PHE A 171 -3.76 -9.62 13.42
CA PHE A 171 -2.54 -10.41 13.29
C PHE A 171 -2.78 -11.91 13.43
N LEU A 172 -3.65 -12.33 14.36
CA LEU A 172 -4.05 -13.74 14.51
C LEU A 172 -4.76 -14.27 13.26
N HIS A 173 -5.63 -13.47 12.63
CA HIS A 173 -6.28 -13.84 11.38
C HIS A 173 -5.29 -13.97 10.22
N LEU A 174 -4.32 -13.05 10.14
CA LEU A 174 -3.28 -13.09 9.11
C LEU A 174 -2.33 -14.28 9.30
N ALA A 175 -2.02 -14.63 10.56
CA ALA A 175 -1.25 -15.82 10.92
C ALA A 175 -2.01 -17.13 10.70
N GLY A 176 -3.31 -17.17 11.04
CA GLY A 176 -4.16 -18.35 10.89
C GLY A 176 -4.60 -18.64 9.46
N ALA A 177 -4.64 -17.61 8.59
CA ALA A 177 -4.77 -17.79 7.14
C ALA A 177 -3.56 -18.52 6.53
N LEU A 178 -2.53 -18.85 7.34
CA LEU A 178 -1.36 -19.62 6.96
C LEU A 178 -1.54 -21.16 7.01
N GLU A 179 -2.72 -21.67 7.42
CA GLU A 179 -2.92 -23.12 7.66
C GLU A 179 -3.71 -23.90 6.59
N PHE A 180 -4.11 -23.28 5.48
CA PHE A 180 -4.77 -23.96 4.35
C PHE A 180 -3.99 -23.80 3.04
#